data_AF-A0A3D0FXZ2-F1
#
_entry.id   AF-A0A3D0FXZ2-F1
#
_cell.length_a   1.000
_cell.length_b   1.000
_cell.length_c   1.000
_cell.angle_alpha   90.00
_cell.angle_beta   90.00
_cell.angle_gamma   90.00
#
_symmetry.space_group_name_H-M   'P 1'
#
loop_
_entity.id
_entity.type
_entity.pdbx_description
1 polymer ?
#
loop_
_entity_poly.entity_id
_entity_poly.type
_entity_poly.pdbx_seq_one_letter_code
_entity_poly.pdbx_strand_id
1 'polypeptide(L)'
;MKDEVLGIIQETLQEAGLVVKRAENADLQADAEFLDASVSSLKKPVVYHALISADVRDQVIYLYETLDGVNGEFAAKKLKRIVSKPFGKTEVVRLNVGSIVKSLRNAVSDPWKVRLVNSVQKVEFAKGGFDFTPVEEPAVVLEVVIENIAEPEIPSFNALSGSAKETSVEERLEEPIRSNTEKTEINLFYLAWIVIFVITGMVLNTSPLGYVIGFLVWVVFLYLNRKYIDNLGLRIGLWLACGGLMLIIAYLTLMTQETP
;
A
#
# COMPACT_ATOMS: atom_id res chain seq x y z
N MET A 1 30.56 20.80 -2.42
CA MET A 1 30.10 19.70 -1.56
C MET A 1 28.64 19.34 -1.80
N LYS A 2 27.66 20.25 -1.61
CA LYS A 2 26.24 19.95 -1.91
C LYS A 2 26.02 19.50 -3.36
N ASP A 3 26.52 20.26 -4.33
CA ASP A 3 26.33 19.94 -5.76
C ASP A 3 27.03 18.65 -6.21
N GLU A 4 28.13 18.29 -5.56
CA GLU A 4 28.85 17.04 -5.81
C GLU A 4 28.01 15.83 -5.37
N VAL A 5 27.43 15.90 -4.17
CA VAL A 5 26.52 14.87 -3.65
C VAL A 5 25.25 14.79 -4.50
N LEU A 6 24.69 15.92 -4.91
CA LEU A 6 23.53 15.95 -5.81
C LEU A 6 23.87 15.38 -7.19
N GLY A 7 25.11 15.56 -7.68
CA GLY A 7 25.61 14.93 -8.91
C GLY A 7 25.63 13.41 -8.79
N ILE A 8 26.18 12.87 -7.70
CA ILE A 8 26.22 11.42 -7.43
C ILE A 8 24.80 10.84 -7.33
N ILE A 9 23.90 11.54 -6.61
CA ILE A 9 22.49 11.13 -6.49
C ILE A 9 21.82 11.11 -7.86
N GLN A 10 22.03 12.15 -8.68
CA GLN A 10 21.47 12.25 -10.02
C GLN A 10 21.95 11.09 -10.90
N GLU A 11 23.24 10.78 -10.90
CA GLU A 11 23.82 9.67 -11.66
C GLU A 11 23.22 8.33 -11.22
N THR A 12 23.19 8.08 -9.90
CA THR A 12 22.61 6.85 -9.32
C THR A 12 21.14 6.63 -9.72
N LEU A 13 20.34 7.71 -9.75
CA LEU A 13 18.93 7.64 -10.13
C LEU A 13 18.73 7.48 -11.64
N GLN A 14 19.59 8.09 -12.45
CA GLN A 14 19.59 7.91 -13.90
C GLN A 14 19.97 6.48 -14.29
N GLU A 15 20.94 5.86 -13.60
CA GLU A 15 21.27 4.45 -13.76
C GLU A 15 20.09 3.53 -13.42
N ALA A 16 19.24 3.93 -12.46
CA ALA A 16 18.00 3.24 -12.15
C ALA A 16 16.88 3.45 -13.20
N GLY A 17 17.14 4.26 -14.24
CA GLY A 17 16.21 4.55 -15.33
C GLY A 17 15.18 5.64 -15.03
N LEU A 18 15.45 6.49 -14.03
CA LEU A 18 14.60 7.60 -13.63
C LEU A 18 14.96 8.88 -14.38
N VAL A 19 13.95 9.70 -14.68
CA VAL A 19 14.16 11.03 -15.26
C VAL A 19 14.35 12.01 -14.11
N VAL A 20 15.58 12.48 -13.93
CA VAL A 20 15.95 13.41 -12.85
C VAL A 20 16.04 14.82 -13.39
N LYS A 21 15.41 15.77 -12.68
CA LYS A 21 15.44 17.21 -12.98
C LYS A 21 15.61 18.02 -11.69
N ARG A 22 16.06 19.27 -11.82
CA ARG A 22 16.03 20.23 -10.70
C ARG A 22 14.57 20.62 -10.43
N ALA A 23 14.22 20.79 -9.16
CA ALA A 23 12.87 21.14 -8.73
C ALA A 23 12.85 22.50 -8.02
N GLU A 24 11.69 23.15 -8.01
CA GLU A 24 11.47 24.41 -7.29
C GLU A 24 11.44 24.17 -5.77
N ASN A 25 10.78 23.09 -5.34
CA ASN A 25 10.52 22.78 -3.94
C ASN A 25 11.47 21.74 -3.34
N ALA A 26 12.35 21.15 -4.15
CA ALA A 26 13.37 20.19 -3.72
C ALA A 26 14.67 20.46 -4.48
N ASP A 27 15.80 19.89 -4.07
CA ASP A 27 17.04 20.02 -4.85
C ASP A 27 16.97 19.23 -6.16
N LEU A 28 16.35 18.05 -6.12
CA LEU A 28 16.10 17.18 -7.26
C LEU A 28 14.68 16.59 -7.18
N GLN A 29 14.12 16.34 -8.36
CA GLN A 29 12.90 15.57 -8.56
C GLN A 29 13.21 14.43 -9.54
N ALA A 30 12.77 13.22 -9.21
CA ALA A 30 12.90 12.06 -10.06
C ALA A 30 11.51 11.50 -10.37
N ASP A 31 11.17 11.48 -11.65
CA ASP A 31 9.89 10.97 -12.14
C ASP A 31 10.14 9.78 -13.07
N ALA A 32 9.25 8.79 -13.02
CA ALA A 32 9.20 7.76 -14.04
C ALA A 32 7.84 7.07 -14.09
N GLU A 33 7.47 6.66 -15.29
CA GLU A 33 6.28 5.85 -15.53
C GLU A 33 6.69 4.40 -15.77
N PHE A 34 6.11 3.50 -14.99
CA PHE A 34 6.34 2.07 -15.08
C PHE A 34 5.02 1.32 -15.28
N LEU A 35 5.11 0.06 -15.64
CA LEU A 35 4.01 -0.88 -15.59
C LEU A 35 4.16 -1.73 -14.34
N ASP A 36 3.06 -1.98 -13.64
CA ASP A 36 3.08 -2.84 -12.45
C ASP A 36 3.45 -4.27 -12.86
N ALA A 37 4.62 -4.74 -12.40
CA ALA A 37 5.15 -6.05 -12.77
C ALA A 37 4.42 -7.21 -12.08
N SER A 38 3.61 -6.92 -11.06
CA SER A 38 2.82 -7.90 -10.32
C SER A 38 1.49 -8.22 -10.99
N VAL A 39 1.03 -7.36 -11.90
CA VAL A 39 -0.21 -7.56 -12.65
C VAL A 39 0.15 -8.13 -14.02
N SER A 40 -0.31 -9.35 -14.30
CA SER A 40 -0.09 -10.07 -15.57
C SER A 40 -0.51 -9.27 -16.81
N SER A 41 -1.35 -8.25 -16.63
CA SER A 41 -1.88 -7.43 -17.72
C SER A 41 -0.94 -6.33 -18.23
N LEU A 42 0.12 -5.91 -17.52
CA LEU A 42 1.00 -4.81 -17.94
C LEU A 42 0.24 -3.53 -18.39
N LYS A 43 -1.04 -3.37 -18.02
CA LYS A 43 -1.93 -2.36 -18.62
C LYS A 43 -2.06 -1.08 -17.80
N LYS A 44 -1.80 -1.13 -16.49
CA LYS A 44 -1.91 0.05 -15.64
C LYS A 44 -0.54 0.71 -15.47
N PRO A 45 -0.34 1.93 -15.99
CA PRO A 45 0.83 2.71 -15.66
C PRO A 45 0.82 3.07 -14.17
N VAL A 46 1.98 2.95 -13.55
CA VAL A 46 2.28 3.35 -12.19
C VAL A 46 3.29 4.49 -12.30
N VAL A 47 2.92 5.65 -11.78
CA VAL A 47 3.76 6.84 -11.75
C VAL A 47 4.57 6.81 -10.47
N TYR A 48 5.89 6.70 -10.61
CA TYR A 48 6.84 6.91 -9.55
C TYR A 48 7.25 8.37 -9.51
N HIS A 49 7.20 8.95 -8.32
CA HIS A 49 7.62 10.31 -8.06
C HIS A 49 8.47 10.35 -6.79
N ALA A 50 9.62 11.02 -6.88
CA ALA A 50 10.48 11.26 -5.74
C ALA A 50 10.99 12.69 -5.69
N LEU A 51 11.09 13.22 -4.47
CA LEU A 51 11.66 14.54 -4.17
C LEU A 51 12.83 14.37 -3.22
N ILE A 52 13.92 15.09 -3.51
CA ILE A 52 15.18 14.94 -2.80
C ILE A 52 15.72 16.32 -2.43
N SER A 53 16.07 16.48 -1.15
CA SER A 53 16.77 17.66 -0.65
C SER A 53 17.97 17.24 0.19
N ALA A 54 19.10 17.89 -0.03
CA ALA A 54 20.34 17.69 0.71
C ALA A 54 20.55 18.87 1.67
N ASP A 55 20.54 18.55 2.97
CA ASP A 55 20.88 19.47 4.04
C ASP A 55 22.37 19.36 4.35
N VAL A 56 23.09 20.45 4.10
CA VAL A 56 24.55 20.54 4.28
C VAL A 56 24.92 20.65 5.75
N ARG A 57 24.05 21.22 6.59
CA ARG A 57 24.33 21.44 8.02
C ARG A 57 24.34 20.11 8.76
N ASP A 58 23.29 19.33 8.55
CA ASP A 58 23.12 18.03 9.22
C ASP A 58 23.75 16.87 8.44
N GLN A 59 24.21 17.13 7.20
CA GLN A 59 24.72 16.11 6.28
C GLN A 59 23.69 15.01 6.05
N VAL A 60 22.43 15.41 5.83
CA VAL A 60 21.30 14.50 5.63
C VAL A 60 20.69 14.73 4.26
N ILE A 61 20.43 13.64 3.55
CA ILE A 61 19.63 13.63 2.32
C ILE A 61 18.24 13.17 2.70
N TYR A 62 17.27 14.05 2.54
CA TYR A 62 15.86 13.77 2.72
C TYR A 62 15.27 13.33 1.39
N LEU A 63 14.69 12.14 1.40
CA LEU A 63 14.09 11.51 0.24
C LEU A 63 12.62 11.25 0.54
N TYR A 64 11.74 11.80 -0.29
CA TYR A 64 10.32 11.48 -0.31
C TYR A 64 10.03 10.65 -1.56
N GLU A 65 9.29 9.54 -1.42
CA GLU A 65 8.90 8.67 -2.52
C GLU A 65 7.39 8.41 -2.46
N THR A 66 6.73 8.45 -3.61
CA THR A 66 5.32 8.12 -3.77
C THR A 66 5.10 7.33 -5.06
N LEU A 67 4.11 6.42 -5.02
CA LEU A 67 3.63 5.67 -6.18
C LEU A 67 2.16 6.00 -6.39
N ASP A 68 1.79 6.53 -7.54
CA ASP A 68 0.41 6.94 -7.87
C ASP A 68 -0.22 7.87 -6.81
N GLY A 69 0.58 8.69 -6.13
CA GLY A 69 0.12 9.58 -5.06
C GLY A 69 -0.13 8.90 -3.71
N VAL A 70 0.13 7.59 -3.59
CA VAL A 70 0.09 6.87 -2.33
C VAL A 70 1.43 7.01 -1.63
N ASN A 71 1.43 7.37 -0.36
CA ASN A 71 2.65 7.48 0.46
C ASN A 71 2.89 6.16 1.18
N GLY A 72 4.13 5.68 1.20
CA GLY A 72 4.47 4.47 1.93
C GLY A 72 5.87 3.93 1.65
N GLU A 73 6.31 3.02 2.51
CA GLU A 73 7.52 2.24 2.25
C GLU A 73 7.23 1.21 1.16
N PHE A 74 7.60 1.55 -0.08
CA PHE A 74 7.46 0.64 -1.24
C PHE A 74 8.60 -0.37 -1.37
N ALA A 75 9.19 -0.75 -0.23
CA ALA A 75 10.44 -1.52 -0.15
C ALA A 75 10.43 -2.86 -0.92
N ALA A 76 9.25 -3.39 -1.24
CA ALA A 76 9.07 -4.65 -1.97
C ALA A 76 8.48 -4.50 -3.39
N LYS A 77 8.09 -3.30 -3.83
CA LYS A 77 7.38 -3.15 -5.11
C LYS A 77 8.35 -3.16 -6.29
N LYS A 78 8.18 -4.16 -7.16
CA LYS A 78 8.94 -4.31 -8.41
C LYS A 78 8.12 -3.76 -9.56
N LEU A 79 8.70 -2.85 -10.30
CA LEU A 79 8.10 -2.16 -11.44
C LEU A 79 8.87 -2.52 -12.71
N LYS A 80 8.18 -2.59 -13.84
CA LYS A 80 8.79 -2.89 -15.15
C LYS A 80 8.46 -1.77 -16.11
N ARG A 81 9.47 -1.18 -16.74
CA ARG A 81 9.31 -0.27 -17.87
C ARG A 81 9.76 -0.98 -19.12
N ILE A 82 8.91 -0.98 -20.14
CA ILE A 82 9.26 -1.50 -21.45
C ILE A 82 9.74 -0.31 -22.27
N VAL A 83 11.04 -0.28 -22.57
CA VAL A 83 11.64 0.75 -23.41
C VAL A 83 11.85 0.14 -24.79
N SER A 84 11.10 0.64 -25.77
CA SER A 84 11.29 0.27 -27.17
C SER A 84 12.52 0.99 -27.71
N LYS A 85 13.60 0.26 -27.99
CA LYS A 85 14.78 0.80 -28.67
C LYS A 85 14.50 0.95 -30.17
N PRO A 86 15.24 1.83 -30.88
CA PRO A 86 15.33 1.76 -32.33
C PRO A 86 15.70 0.32 -32.72
N PHE A 87 15.20 -0.20 -33.84
CA PHE A 87 15.34 -1.60 -34.31
C PHE A 87 14.38 -2.63 -33.69
N GLY A 88 13.30 -2.22 -33.03
CA GLY A 88 12.25 -3.14 -32.57
C GLY A 88 12.67 -4.07 -31.42
N LYS A 89 13.85 -3.82 -30.82
CA LYS A 89 14.28 -4.52 -29.60
C LYS A 89 13.62 -3.85 -28.39
N THR A 90 12.83 -4.62 -27.65
CA THR A 90 12.24 -4.18 -26.38
C THR A 90 13.19 -4.51 -25.25
N GLU A 91 13.61 -3.50 -24.50
CA GLU A 91 14.38 -3.67 -23.27
C GLU A 91 13.45 -3.51 -22.07
N VAL A 92 13.46 -4.49 -21.18
CA VAL A 92 12.66 -4.45 -19.94
C VAL A 92 13.54 -3.91 -18.82
N VAL A 93 13.38 -2.63 -18.52
CA VAL A 93 14.01 -2.00 -17.36
C VAL A 93 13.21 -2.36 -16.12
N ARG A 94 13.85 -3.00 -15.14
CA ARG A 94 13.20 -3.38 -13.88
C ARG A 94 13.60 -2.39 -12.80
N LEU A 95 12.66 -1.63 -12.28
CA LEU A 95 12.87 -0.82 -11.11
C LEU A 95 12.44 -1.59 -9.86
N ASN A 96 13.33 -1.67 -8.88
CA ASN A 96 12.96 -2.09 -7.54
C ASN A 96 12.99 -0.84 -6.66
N VAL A 97 11.82 -0.36 -6.24
CA VAL A 97 11.74 0.92 -5.50
C VAL A 97 12.52 0.82 -4.19
N GLY A 98 12.43 -0.32 -3.50
CA GLY A 98 13.20 -0.56 -2.28
C GLY A 98 14.73 -0.64 -2.45
N SER A 99 15.24 -0.78 -3.68
CA SER A 99 16.69 -0.69 -3.91
C SER A 99 17.18 0.74 -4.08
N ILE A 100 16.33 1.71 -4.40
CA ILE A 100 16.74 3.11 -4.63
C ILE A 100 17.37 3.68 -3.36
N VAL A 101 16.69 3.57 -2.21
CA VAL A 101 17.20 4.01 -0.91
C VAL A 101 18.55 3.35 -0.58
N LYS A 102 18.70 2.06 -0.89
CA LYS A 102 19.94 1.32 -0.64
C LYS A 102 21.06 1.78 -1.57
N SER A 103 20.78 1.95 -2.85
CA SER A 103 21.74 2.45 -3.84
C SER A 103 22.21 3.85 -3.47
N LEU A 104 21.30 4.73 -3.05
CA LEU A 104 21.66 6.07 -2.59
C LEU A 104 22.51 6.04 -1.31
N ARG A 105 22.17 5.20 -0.34
CA ARG A 105 23.01 5.02 0.87
C ARG A 105 24.41 4.51 0.56
N ASN A 106 24.55 3.68 -0.47
CA ASN A 106 25.85 3.14 -0.88
C ASN A 106 26.63 4.12 -1.76
N ALA A 107 25.95 4.92 -2.57
CA ALA A 107 26.56 5.85 -3.50
C ALA A 107 27.10 7.10 -2.78
N VAL A 108 26.43 7.54 -1.73
CA VAL A 108 26.86 8.72 -0.98
C VAL A 108 27.80 8.31 0.15
N SER A 109 28.99 8.89 0.17
CA SER A 109 30.02 8.63 1.18
C SER A 109 29.66 9.23 2.55
N ASP A 110 30.19 8.61 3.62
CA ASP A 110 30.23 9.24 4.94
C ASP A 110 30.86 10.64 4.83
N PRO A 111 30.27 11.66 5.47
CA PRO A 111 29.35 11.59 6.60
C PRO A 111 27.84 11.65 6.27
N TRP A 112 27.47 11.59 4.99
CA TRP A 112 26.09 11.83 4.56
C TRP A 112 25.14 10.68 4.89
N LYS A 113 23.96 11.01 5.42
CA LYS A 113 22.92 10.02 5.80
C LYS A 113 21.68 10.18 4.94
N VAL A 114 21.17 9.10 4.35
CA VAL A 114 19.91 9.11 3.59
C VAL A 114 18.72 8.74 4.48
N ARG A 115 17.78 9.66 4.64
CA ARG A 115 16.52 9.50 5.40
C ARG A 115 15.32 9.53 4.46
N LEU A 116 14.52 8.46 4.52
CA LEU A 116 13.21 8.43 3.88
C LEU A 116 12.22 9.21 4.74
N VAL A 117 11.48 10.14 4.14
CA VAL A 117 10.44 10.93 4.80
C VAL A 117 9.08 10.65 4.20
N ASN A 118 8.05 10.80 5.03
CA ASN A 118 6.67 10.50 4.68
C ASN A 118 5.86 11.72 4.19
N SER A 119 6.48 12.90 4.13
CA SER A 119 5.82 14.16 3.74
C SER A 119 6.73 15.01 2.87
N VAL A 120 6.14 15.60 1.83
CA VAL A 120 6.77 16.59 0.94
C VAL A 120 7.30 17.79 1.73
N GLN A 121 6.56 18.24 2.75
CA GLN A 121 6.91 19.39 3.59
C GLN A 121 8.28 19.22 4.28
N LYS A 122 8.65 17.98 4.63
CA LYS A 122 9.95 17.70 5.27
C LYS A 122 11.11 17.85 4.28
N VAL A 123 10.88 17.52 3.01
CA VAL A 123 11.86 17.70 1.93
C VAL A 123 12.00 19.18 1.58
N GLU A 124 10.89 19.91 1.51
CA GLU A 124 10.85 21.35 1.30
C GLU A 124 11.56 22.12 2.42
N PHE A 125 11.33 21.71 3.67
CA PHE A 125 11.99 22.28 4.84
C PHE A 125 13.51 22.15 4.76
N ALA A 126 14.01 20.97 4.40
CA ALA A 126 15.45 20.71 4.26
C ALA A 126 16.14 21.54 3.16
N LYS A 127 15.38 22.05 2.18
CA LYS A 127 15.90 22.97 1.17
C LYS A 127 16.11 24.39 1.72
N GLY A 128 15.58 24.69 2.91
CA GLY A 128 15.59 26.02 3.53
C GLY A 128 14.27 26.78 3.33
N GLY A 129 13.16 26.06 3.13
CA GLY A 129 11.88 26.64 2.72
C GLY A 129 11.17 27.52 3.77
N PHE A 130 11.34 27.31 5.07
CA PHE A 130 10.70 28.14 6.10
C PHE A 130 11.49 28.18 7.41
N ASP A 131 11.73 29.40 7.90
CA ASP A 131 12.24 29.69 9.23
C ASP A 131 11.06 29.57 10.21
N PHE A 132 10.83 28.39 10.77
CA PHE A 132 9.94 28.28 11.92
C PHE A 132 10.67 28.90 13.10
N THR A 133 10.42 30.19 13.36
CA THR A 133 10.28 30.57 14.76
C THR A 133 9.18 29.66 15.29
N PRO A 134 9.46 28.78 16.27
CA PRO A 134 8.40 27.99 16.87
C PRO A 134 7.38 29.01 17.37
N VAL A 135 6.21 29.06 16.72
CA VAL A 135 5.09 29.81 17.26
C VAL A 135 4.76 29.03 18.51
N GLU A 136 5.18 29.57 19.67
CA GLU A 136 4.67 29.12 20.96
C GLU A 136 3.16 29.07 20.80
N GLU A 137 2.59 27.86 20.85
CA GLU A 137 1.14 27.70 20.95
C GLU A 137 0.72 28.60 22.12
N PRO A 138 -0.07 29.67 21.88
CA PRO A 138 -0.60 30.41 23.00
C PRO A 138 -1.42 29.40 23.79
N ALA A 139 -1.03 29.19 25.05
CA ALA A 139 -1.75 28.32 25.95
C ALA A 139 -3.24 28.66 25.85
N VAL A 140 -4.02 27.74 25.27
CA VAL A 140 -5.46 27.90 25.12
C VAL A 140 -6.03 27.83 26.52
N VAL A 141 -6.18 28.99 27.15
CA VAL A 141 -7.03 29.17 28.31
C VAL A 141 -8.45 29.01 27.78
N LEU A 142 -9.02 27.83 28.00
CA LEU A 142 -10.43 27.56 27.77
C LEU A 142 -11.26 28.37 28.79
N GLU A 143 -11.48 29.65 28.52
CA GLU A 143 -12.60 30.37 29.11
C GLU A 143 -13.87 29.92 28.38
N VAL A 144 -14.67 29.12 29.08
CA VAL A 144 -15.99 28.70 28.65
C VAL A 144 -16.90 29.92 28.67
N VAL A 145 -16.96 30.62 27.54
CA VAL A 145 -18.01 31.61 27.27
C VAL A 145 -19.20 30.87 26.67
N ILE A 146 -20.23 30.64 27.49
CA ILE A 146 -21.54 30.19 27.01
C ILE A 146 -22.21 31.42 26.39
N GLU A 147 -22.08 31.59 25.08
CA GLU A 147 -22.82 32.60 24.34
C GLU A 147 -24.01 31.94 23.62
N ASN A 148 -25.19 32.51 23.86
CA ASN A 148 -26.49 32.05 23.38
C ASN A 148 -26.50 31.86 21.86
N ILE A 149 -26.85 30.65 21.43
CA ILE A 149 -27.08 30.30 20.04
C ILE A 149 -28.43 30.90 19.63
N ALA A 150 -28.40 31.95 18.81
CA ALA A 150 -29.55 32.38 18.02
C ALA A 150 -29.57 31.59 16.70
N GLU A 151 -30.74 31.03 16.43
CA GLU A 151 -31.10 30.16 15.29
C GLU A 151 -30.95 30.91 13.95
N PRO A 152 -30.18 30.40 12.97
CA PRO A 152 -30.09 31.02 11.65
C PRO A 152 -31.27 30.62 10.76
N GLU A 153 -31.97 31.62 10.25
CA GLU A 153 -33.00 31.50 9.22
C GLU A 153 -32.43 30.91 7.90
N ILE A 154 -33.15 29.96 7.34
CA ILE A 154 -32.84 29.26 6.09
C ILE A 154 -33.35 30.09 4.91
N PRO A 155 -32.49 30.60 3.98
CA PRO A 155 -32.98 31.17 2.75
C PRO A 155 -33.39 30.08 1.75
N SER A 156 -34.59 30.26 1.20
CA SER A 156 -35.25 29.44 0.19
C SER A 156 -34.46 29.31 -1.12
N PHE A 157 -34.32 28.07 -1.59
CA PHE A 157 -33.80 27.69 -2.90
C PHE A 157 -34.79 28.11 -3.99
N ASN A 158 -34.40 29.05 -4.86
CA ASN A 158 -35.13 29.36 -6.09
C ASN A 158 -34.37 28.83 -7.32
N ALA A 159 -35.15 28.18 -8.18
CA ALA A 159 -34.75 27.52 -9.40
C ALA A 159 -34.10 28.47 -10.43
N LEU A 160 -33.08 27.97 -11.12
CA LEU A 160 -32.70 28.47 -12.45
C LEU A 160 -32.26 27.31 -13.34
N SER A 161 -33.18 26.99 -14.24
CA SER A 161 -33.01 26.17 -15.44
C SER A 161 -32.01 26.79 -16.40
N GLY A 162 -31.13 25.98 -17.00
CA GLY A 162 -30.22 26.46 -18.04
C GLY A 162 -29.52 25.36 -18.82
N SER A 163 -30.24 24.80 -19.79
CA SER A 163 -29.75 24.37 -21.12
C SER A 163 -28.53 23.43 -21.20
N ALA A 164 -28.81 22.12 -21.25
CA ALA A 164 -27.89 21.10 -21.75
C ALA A 164 -27.77 21.18 -23.29
N LYS A 165 -26.54 21.18 -23.79
CA LYS A 165 -26.22 20.99 -25.21
C LYS A 165 -25.74 19.54 -25.39
N GLU A 166 -26.49 18.81 -26.21
CA GLU A 166 -26.17 17.48 -26.71
C GLU A 166 -24.80 17.45 -27.39
N THR A 167 -24.03 16.40 -27.14
CA THR A 167 -23.33 15.73 -28.25
C THR A 167 -23.09 14.26 -27.90
N SER A 168 -23.70 13.43 -28.75
CA SER A 168 -23.47 12.01 -29.00
C SER A 168 -22.00 11.57 -28.91
N VAL A 169 -21.74 10.37 -28.37
CA VAL A 169 -21.04 9.30 -29.11
C VAL A 169 -21.53 7.96 -28.54
N GLU A 170 -22.20 7.23 -29.41
CA GLU A 170 -22.60 5.84 -29.28
C GLU A 170 -21.36 4.98 -29.64
N GLU A 171 -20.73 4.35 -28.65
CA GLU A 171 -19.74 3.30 -28.91
C GLU A 171 -20.07 2.09 -28.04
N ARG A 172 -20.45 1.01 -28.73
CA ARG A 172 -20.85 -0.28 -28.18
C ARG A 172 -19.74 -0.86 -27.31
N LEU A 173 -20.01 -0.97 -26.01
CA LEU A 173 -19.31 -1.87 -25.10
C LEU A 173 -19.71 -3.32 -25.45
N GLU A 174 -18.87 -4.00 -26.20
CA GLU A 174 -18.75 -5.46 -26.06
C GLU A 174 -17.95 -5.72 -24.79
N GLU A 175 -18.63 -6.18 -23.73
CA GLU A 175 -18.01 -6.69 -22.52
C GLU A 175 -17.20 -7.96 -22.82
N PRO A 176 -15.88 -8.00 -22.62
CA PRO A 176 -15.20 -9.27 -22.48
C PRO A 176 -15.46 -9.78 -21.06
N ILE A 177 -16.43 -10.68 -20.98
CA ILE A 177 -16.65 -11.68 -19.93
C ILE A 177 -15.29 -12.27 -19.52
N ARG A 178 -14.63 -11.76 -18.47
CA ARG A 178 -13.61 -12.47 -17.65
C ARG A 178 -13.01 -11.56 -16.58
N SER A 179 -13.77 -11.32 -15.51
CA SER A 179 -13.25 -10.82 -14.21
C SER A 179 -13.44 -11.83 -13.07
N ASN A 180 -13.88 -13.05 -13.40
CA ASN A 180 -14.23 -14.10 -12.43
C ASN A 180 -13.33 -15.35 -12.51
N THR A 181 -12.06 -15.25 -12.90
CA THR A 181 -11.16 -16.42 -12.89
C THR A 181 -10.18 -16.39 -11.72
N GLU A 182 -9.58 -15.24 -11.39
CA GLU A 182 -8.52 -15.18 -10.35
C GLU A 182 -9.07 -15.15 -8.91
N LYS A 183 -10.17 -14.43 -8.65
CA LYS A 183 -10.94 -14.60 -7.40
C LYS A 183 -11.45 -16.03 -7.23
N THR A 184 -11.70 -16.71 -8.34
CA THR A 184 -12.24 -18.08 -8.35
C THR A 184 -11.15 -19.10 -8.07
N GLU A 185 -9.90 -18.88 -8.51
CA GLU A 185 -8.76 -19.76 -8.20
C GLU A 185 -8.35 -19.68 -6.73
N ILE A 186 -8.31 -18.47 -6.14
CA ILE A 186 -8.07 -18.31 -4.70
C ILE A 186 -9.20 -18.98 -3.91
N ASN A 187 -10.46 -18.79 -4.31
CA ASN A 187 -11.60 -19.45 -3.68
C ASN A 187 -11.54 -20.99 -3.84
N LEU A 188 -11.11 -21.51 -4.99
CA LEU A 188 -11.04 -22.96 -5.25
C LEU A 188 -9.96 -23.63 -4.39
N PHE A 189 -8.81 -22.96 -4.18
CA PHE A 189 -7.76 -23.46 -3.30
C PHE A 189 -8.24 -23.55 -1.85
N TYR A 190 -8.88 -22.50 -1.33
CA TYR A 190 -9.45 -22.53 0.02
C TYR A 190 -10.59 -23.54 0.14
N LEU A 191 -11.45 -23.68 -0.87
CA LEU A 191 -12.54 -24.65 -0.88
C LEU A 191 -12.02 -26.09 -0.84
N ALA A 192 -10.99 -26.40 -1.65
CA ALA A 192 -10.36 -27.72 -1.65
C ALA A 192 -9.76 -28.08 -0.28
N TRP A 193 -9.15 -27.11 0.40
CA TRP A 193 -8.62 -27.33 1.75
C TRP A 193 -9.70 -27.45 2.83
N ILE A 194 -10.79 -26.69 2.73
CA ILE A 194 -11.97 -26.87 3.59
C ILE A 194 -12.54 -28.27 3.42
N VAL A 195 -12.63 -28.77 2.18
CA VAL A 195 -13.10 -30.14 1.90
C VAL A 195 -12.15 -31.18 2.50
N ILE A 196 -10.83 -31.03 2.34
CA ILE A 196 -9.84 -31.92 2.96
C ILE A 196 -9.96 -31.88 4.49
N PHE A 197 -10.15 -30.71 5.10
CA PHE A 197 -10.33 -30.57 6.54
C PHE A 197 -11.62 -31.25 7.03
N VAL A 198 -12.74 -31.08 6.33
CA VAL A 198 -14.02 -31.75 6.66
C VAL A 198 -13.89 -33.26 6.52
N ILE A 199 -13.26 -33.77 5.45
CA ILE A 199 -13.04 -35.20 5.26
C ILE A 199 -12.13 -35.75 6.37
N THR A 200 -11.04 -35.05 6.68
CA THR A 200 -10.10 -35.44 7.74
C THR A 200 -10.80 -35.44 9.11
N GLY A 201 -11.63 -34.41 9.38
CA GLY A 201 -12.46 -34.33 10.57
C GLY A 201 -13.48 -35.47 10.67
N MET A 202 -14.15 -35.84 9.56
CA MET A 202 -15.09 -36.96 9.52
C MET A 202 -14.41 -38.31 9.72
N VAL A 203 -13.23 -38.53 9.13
CA VAL A 203 -12.46 -39.77 9.26
C VAL A 203 -11.89 -39.92 10.68
N LEU A 204 -11.46 -38.80 11.28
CA LEU A 204 -10.90 -38.76 12.63
C LEU A 204 -11.97 -38.62 13.74
N ASN A 205 -13.25 -38.44 13.38
CA ASN A 205 -14.38 -38.30 14.32
C ASN A 205 -14.67 -39.56 15.16
N THR A 206 -13.89 -40.62 14.97
CA THR A 206 -14.03 -41.86 15.74
C THR A 206 -13.36 -41.77 17.11
N SER A 207 -12.59 -40.71 17.40
CA SER A 207 -12.00 -40.52 18.72
C SER A 207 -11.77 -39.05 19.10
N PRO A 208 -11.85 -38.68 20.39
CA PRO A 208 -11.50 -37.34 20.89
C PRO A 208 -10.08 -36.90 20.51
N LEU A 209 -9.17 -37.87 20.36
CA LEU A 209 -7.78 -37.64 19.96
C LEU A 209 -7.68 -37.09 18.52
N GLY A 210 -8.58 -37.51 17.64
CA GLY A 210 -8.65 -37.07 16.25
C GLY A 210 -8.91 -35.58 16.11
N TYR A 211 -9.76 -35.02 16.98
CA TYR A 211 -10.04 -33.59 17.03
C TYR A 211 -8.84 -32.75 17.44
N VAL A 212 -8.07 -33.22 18.43
CA VAL A 212 -6.87 -32.53 18.90
C VAL A 212 -5.80 -32.52 17.81
N ILE A 213 -5.59 -33.64 17.12
CA ILE A 213 -4.64 -33.75 16.01
C ILE A 213 -5.07 -32.86 14.84
N GLY A 214 -6.35 -32.88 14.46
CA GLY A 214 -6.89 -32.02 13.41
C GLY A 214 -6.71 -30.53 13.72
N PHE A 215 -6.93 -30.13 14.97
CA PHE A 215 -6.70 -28.75 15.42
C PHE A 215 -5.22 -28.35 15.33
N LEU A 216 -4.30 -29.20 15.78
CA LEU A 216 -2.86 -28.92 15.71
C LEU A 216 -2.36 -28.78 14.28
N VAL A 217 -2.78 -29.66 13.37
CA VAL A 217 -2.44 -29.58 11.93
C VAL A 217 -2.93 -28.25 11.34
N TRP A 218 -4.12 -27.80 11.73
CA TRP A 218 -4.66 -26.53 11.27
C TRP A 218 -3.92 -25.32 11.83
N VAL A 219 -3.56 -25.31 13.11
CA VAL A 219 -2.77 -24.23 13.72
C VAL A 219 -1.41 -24.11 13.02
N VAL A 220 -0.74 -25.23 12.75
CA VAL A 220 0.52 -25.26 12.00
C VAL A 220 0.31 -24.73 10.57
N PHE A 221 -0.78 -25.09 9.91
CA PHE A 221 -1.11 -24.58 8.58
C PHE A 221 -1.30 -23.05 8.56
N LEU A 222 -2.05 -22.49 9.52
CA LEU A 222 -2.23 -21.04 9.63
C LEU A 222 -0.90 -20.33 9.92
N TYR A 223 -0.03 -20.96 10.71
CA TYR A 223 1.29 -20.45 11.01
C TYR A 223 2.19 -20.43 9.75
N LEU A 224 2.21 -21.51 8.97
CA LEU A 224 3.00 -21.59 7.74
C LEU A 224 2.50 -20.65 6.64
N ASN A 225 1.19 -20.40 6.59
CA ASN A 225 0.57 -19.49 5.63
C ASN A 225 0.44 -18.04 6.11
N ARG A 226 1.16 -17.67 7.18
CA ARG A 226 1.20 -16.30 7.72
C ARG A 226 1.61 -15.24 6.67
N LYS A 227 2.24 -15.63 5.57
CA LYS A 227 2.61 -14.73 4.47
C LYS A 227 1.44 -14.34 3.55
N TYR A 228 0.35 -15.10 3.55
CA TYR A 228 -0.77 -14.92 2.60
C TYR A 228 -2.00 -14.24 3.19
N ILE A 229 -2.02 -14.00 4.50
CA ILE A 229 -3.15 -13.37 5.19
C ILE A 229 -2.71 -12.03 5.75
N ASP A 230 -2.47 -11.01 4.93
CA ASP A 230 -1.98 -9.71 5.44
C ASP A 230 -3.07 -8.91 6.19
N ASN A 231 -4.32 -9.32 6.08
CA ASN A 231 -5.42 -8.67 6.76
C ASN A 231 -5.66 -9.24 8.17
N LEU A 232 -5.20 -8.51 9.19
CA LEU A 232 -5.34 -8.86 10.60
C LEU A 232 -6.81 -9.12 10.99
N GLY A 233 -7.76 -8.38 10.40
CA GLY A 233 -9.18 -8.57 10.65
C GLY A 233 -9.70 -9.92 10.19
N LEU A 234 -9.24 -10.41 9.03
CA LEU A 234 -9.60 -11.73 8.53
C LEU A 234 -9.04 -12.85 9.42
N ARG A 235 -7.82 -12.66 9.96
CA ARG A 235 -7.22 -13.61 10.90
C ARG A 235 -8.04 -13.74 12.17
N ILE A 236 -8.40 -12.61 12.78
CA ILE A 236 -9.16 -12.59 14.03
C ILE A 236 -10.56 -13.17 13.80
N GLY A 237 -11.23 -12.80 12.71
CA GLY A 237 -12.53 -13.34 12.34
C GLY A 237 -12.51 -14.86 12.14
N LEU A 238 -11.48 -15.38 11.46
CA LEU A 238 -11.32 -16.82 11.27
C LEU A 238 -11.05 -17.53 12.61
N TRP A 239 -10.15 -17.01 13.44
CA TRP A 239 -9.89 -17.57 14.77
C TRP A 239 -11.14 -17.65 15.65
N LEU A 240 -11.95 -16.59 15.68
CA LEU A 240 -13.18 -16.54 16.46
C LEU A 240 -14.25 -17.51 15.92
N ALA A 241 -14.44 -17.56 14.60
CA ALA A 241 -15.39 -18.48 13.98
C ALA A 241 -15.03 -19.95 14.27
N CYS A 242 -13.75 -20.27 14.19
CA CYS A 242 -13.26 -21.63 14.38
C CYS A 242 -13.27 -22.05 15.86
N GLY A 243 -12.89 -21.14 16.76
CA GLY A 243 -13.03 -21.35 18.21
C GLY A 243 -14.49 -21.55 18.62
N GLY A 244 -15.41 -20.74 18.07
CA GLY A 244 -16.85 -20.88 18.30
C GLY A 244 -17.40 -22.22 17.83
N LEU A 245 -17.00 -22.68 16.62
CA LEU A 245 -17.44 -23.96 16.09
C LEU A 245 -16.99 -25.15 16.96
N MET A 246 -15.74 -25.12 17.46
CA MET A 246 -15.21 -26.17 18.34
C MET A 246 -15.96 -26.22 19.68
N LEU A 247 -16.33 -25.07 20.25
CA LEU A 247 -17.15 -25.01 21.47
C LEU A 247 -18.55 -25.59 21.24
N ILE A 248 -19.17 -25.32 20.08
CA ILE A 248 -20.47 -25.88 19.72
C ILE A 248 -20.38 -27.41 19.57
N ILE A 249 -19.35 -27.93 18.91
CA ILE A 249 -19.15 -29.38 18.74
C ILE A 249 -18.93 -30.04 20.11
N ALA A 250 -18.08 -29.46 20.97
CA ALA A 250 -17.84 -29.97 22.32
C ALA A 250 -19.14 -30.00 23.15
N TYR A 251 -19.93 -28.93 23.10
CA TYR A 251 -21.23 -28.86 23.76
C TYR A 251 -22.21 -29.92 23.26
N LEU A 252 -22.33 -30.11 21.94
CA LEU A 252 -23.20 -31.13 21.36
C LEU A 252 -22.74 -32.55 21.74
N THR A 253 -21.43 -32.78 21.84
CA THR A 253 -20.88 -34.08 22.22
C THR A 253 -21.13 -34.40 23.70
N LEU A 254 -21.10 -33.38 24.57
CA LEU A 254 -21.47 -33.53 25.98
C LEU A 254 -22.96 -33.84 26.11
N MET A 255 -23.82 -33.17 25.35
CA MET A 255 -25.28 -33.38 25.40
C MET A 255 -25.70 -34.77 24.89
N THR A 256 -24.93 -35.39 23.98
CA THR A 256 -25.24 -36.75 23.49
C THR A 256 -24.76 -37.87 24.39
N GLN A 257 -23.86 -37.60 25.36
CA GLN A 257 -23.43 -38.60 26.34
C GLN A 257 -24.41 -38.77 27.51
N GLU A 258 -25.34 -37.83 27.72
CA GLU A 258 -26.30 -37.88 28.84
C GLU A 258 -27.64 -38.58 28.50
N THR A 259 -27.81 -39.11 27.29
CA THR A 259 -28.98 -39.93 26.93
C THR A 259 -28.63 -41.41 26.99
N PRO A 260 -29.04 -42.14 28.06
CA PRO A 260 -28.87 -43.60 28.17
C PRO A 260 -29.76 -44.37 27.18
#